data_AF-A0A6V7K0Y3-F1
#
_entry.id   AF-A0A6V7K0Y3-F1
#
_cell.length_a   1.000
_cell.length_b   1.000
_cell.length_c   1.000
_cell.angle_alpha   90.00
_cell.angle_beta   90.00
_cell.angle_gamma   90.00
#
_symmetry.space_group_name_H-M   'P 1'
#
loop_
_entity.id
_entity.type
_entity.pdbx_description
1 polymer ?
#
loop_
_entity_poly.entity_id
_entity_poly.type
_entity_poly.pdbx_seq_one_letter_code
_entity_poly.pdbx_strand_id
1 'polypeptide(L)'
;IGDPLLCTQIADALIRDKGHYVQAINYPTVPKGDEKLRLAPTPRHTTAMMDKFVRDTLDVFQDLNIPIIKPEDVPRAISVH
;
A
#
# COMPACT_ATOMS: atom_id res chain seq x y z
N ILE A 1 -1.25 -3.91 -5.49
CA ILE A 1 -1.22 -2.73 -6.40
C ILE A 1 -1.11 -3.25 -7.82
N GLY A 2 -0.18 -4.18 -8.08
CA GLY A 2 -0.16 -4.95 -9.33
C GLY A 2 0.26 -4.15 -10.56
N ASP A 3 0.72 -2.92 -10.36
CA ASP A 3 1.35 -2.08 -11.36
C ASP A 3 2.63 -1.49 -10.75
N PRO A 4 3.80 -1.68 -11.39
CA PRO A 4 5.08 -1.22 -10.84
C PRO A 4 5.22 0.30 -10.84
N LEU A 5 4.69 0.99 -11.85
CA LEU A 5 4.76 2.45 -11.93
C LEU A 5 3.90 3.08 -10.84
N LEU A 6 2.68 2.56 -10.66
CA LEU A 6 1.77 3.01 -9.63
C LEU A 6 2.35 2.76 -8.23
N CYS A 7 2.97 1.59 -8.01
CA CYS A 7 3.61 1.25 -6.75
C CYS A 7 4.74 2.23 -6.39
N THR A 8 5.57 2.59 -7.37
CA THR A 8 6.62 3.60 -7.21
C THR A 8 6.05 4.99 -6.95
N GLN A 9 5.02 5.41 -7.69
CA GLN A 9 4.39 6.72 -7.51
C GLN A 9 3.78 6.89 -6.11
N ILE A 10 3.13 5.86 -5.57
CA ILE A 10 2.59 5.89 -4.21
C ILE A 10 3.72 6.04 -3.20
N ALA A 11 4.80 5.26 -3.33
CA ALA A 11 5.95 5.33 -2.42
C ALA A 11 6.59 6.73 -2.44
N ASP A 12 6.78 7.30 -3.64
CA ASP A 12 7.34 8.64 -3.84
C ASP A 12 6.45 9.74 -3.25
N ALA A 13 5.13 9.66 -3.44
CA ALA A 13 4.19 10.61 -2.87
C ALA A 13 4.13 10.53 -1.33
N LEU A 14 4.14 9.32 -0.78
CA LEU A 14 4.13 9.10 0.67
C LEU A 14 5.36 9.73 1.34
N ILE A 15 6.55 9.60 0.76
CA ILE A 15 7.75 10.20 1.34
C ILE A 15 7.81 11.71 1.11
N ARG A 16 7.54 12.18 -0.11
CA ARG A 16 7.69 13.59 -0.48
C ARG A 16 6.63 14.48 0.17
N ASP A 17 5.38 14.02 0.18
CA ASP A 17 4.23 14.87 0.53
C ASP A 17 3.72 14.60 1.95
N LYS A 18 3.93 13.38 2.48
CA LYS A 18 3.41 12.96 3.79
C LYS A 18 4.51 12.60 4.82
N GLY A 19 5.76 12.46 4.39
CA GLY A 19 6.91 12.12 5.24
C GLY A 19 7.02 10.64 5.63
N HIS A 20 6.27 9.74 4.96
CA HIS A 20 6.29 8.30 5.24
C HIS A 20 7.24 7.58 4.28
N TYR A 21 8.32 7.03 4.80
CA TYR A 21 9.22 6.19 4.01
C TYR A 21 8.70 4.76 3.95
N VAL A 22 8.25 4.32 2.77
CA VAL A 22 7.85 2.95 2.48
C VAL A 22 8.48 2.50 1.17
N GLN A 23 8.79 1.21 1.06
CA GLN A 23 9.47 0.68 -0.12
C GLN A 23 8.45 0.02 -1.06
N ALA A 24 8.41 0.47 -2.32
CA ALA A 24 7.79 -0.30 -3.39
C ALA A 24 8.62 -1.54 -3.70
N ILE A 25 7.99 -2.71 -3.70
CA ILE A 25 8.60 -3.97 -4.16
C ILE A 25 8.00 -4.28 -5.53
N ASN A 26 8.86 -4.23 -6.55
CA ASN A 26 8.53 -4.50 -7.95
C ASN A 26 9.35 -5.68 -8.49
N TYR A 27 9.14 -6.05 -9.75
CA TYR A 27 10.01 -7.00 -10.46
C TYR A 27 11.49 -6.54 -10.43
N PRO A 28 12.48 -7.44 -10.27
CA PRO A 28 12.40 -8.90 -10.21
C PRO A 28 12.15 -9.49 -8.80
N THR A 29 11.99 -8.65 -7.78
CA THR A 29 11.82 -9.13 -6.39
C THR A 29 10.46 -9.81 -6.17
N VAL A 30 9.43 -9.39 -6.89
CA VAL A 30 8.13 -10.06 -6.97
C VAL A 30 7.74 -10.34 -8.44
N PRO A 31 6.89 -11.33 -8.71
CA PRO A 31 6.31 -11.53 -10.04
C PRO A 31 5.59 -10.27 -10.54
N LYS A 32 5.52 -10.11 -11.87
CA LYS A 32 4.73 -9.03 -12.48
C LYS A 32 3.26 -9.21 -12.13
N GLY A 33 2.59 -8.13 -11.73
CA GLY A 33 1.21 -8.16 -11.23
C GLY A 33 1.10 -8.34 -9.70
N ASP A 34 2.19 -8.70 -9.02
CA ASP A 34 2.26 -8.84 -7.57
C ASP A 34 2.89 -7.62 -6.88
N GLU A 35 3.02 -6.48 -7.58
CA GLU A 35 3.64 -5.29 -7.03
C GLU A 35 2.87 -4.76 -5.81
N LYS A 36 3.64 -4.48 -4.75
CA LYS A 36 3.12 -4.13 -3.42
C LYS A 36 4.09 -3.23 -2.64
N LEU A 37 3.55 -2.50 -1.68
CA LEU A 37 4.36 -1.75 -0.71
C LEU A 37 4.77 -2.66 0.45
N ARG A 38 6.01 -2.51 0.91
CA ARG A 38 6.53 -3.21 2.09
C ARG A 38 6.29 -2.39 3.34
N LEU A 39 5.40 -2.87 4.21
CA LEU A 39 5.19 -2.31 5.55
C LEU A 39 5.78 -3.24 6.60
N ALA A 40 6.56 -2.68 7.51
CA ALA A 40 7.18 -3.40 8.63
C ALA A 40 7.03 -2.57 9.91
N PRO A 41 5.80 -2.44 10.46
CA PRO A 41 5.60 -1.74 11.73
C PRO A 41 6.37 -2.45 12.84
N THR A 42 6.94 -1.65 13.75
CA THR A 42 7.68 -2.14 14.92
C THR A 42 6.92 -1.77 16.20
N PRO A 43 7.22 -2.39 17.36
CA PRO A 43 6.56 -2.04 18.62
C PRO A 43 6.70 -0.56 19.05
N ARG A 44 7.63 0.18 18.42
CA ARG A 44 7.81 1.62 18.66
C ARG A 44 6.86 2.49 17.84
N HIS A 45 6.17 1.93 16.85
CA HIS A 45 5.13 2.65 16.12
C HIS A 45 3.86 2.65 16.97
N THR A 46 3.43 3.82 17.41
CA THR A 46 2.21 3.98 18.21
C THR A 46 0.97 3.84 17.33
N THR A 47 -0.19 3.58 17.94
CA THR A 47 -1.47 3.56 17.23
C THR A 47 -1.73 4.87 16.49
N ALA A 48 -1.44 6.02 17.12
CA ALA A 48 -1.59 7.32 16.47
C ALA A 48 -0.71 7.50 15.22
N MET A 49 0.51 6.94 15.21
CA MET A 49 1.37 6.94 14.03
C MET A 49 0.79 6.05 12.92
N MET A 50 0.28 4.87 13.27
CA MET A 50 -0.35 3.96 12.31
C MET A 50 -1.63 4.58 11.73
N ASP A 51 -2.46 5.22 12.56
CA ASP A 51 -3.68 5.89 12.09
C ASP A 51 -3.34 7.05 11.16
N LYS A 52 -2.29 7.82 11.47
CA LYS A 52 -1.80 8.88 10.58
C LYS A 52 -1.32 8.29 9.26
N PHE A 53 -0.53 7.22 9.30
CA PHE A 53 -0.05 6.53 8.10
C PHE A 53 -1.19 6.05 7.20
N VAL A 54 -2.23 5.43 7.78
CA VAL A 54 -3.40 4.96 7.03
C VAL A 54 -4.15 6.13 6.37
N ARG A 55 -4.43 7.21 7.12
CA ARG A 55 -5.09 8.40 6.58
C ARG A 55 -4.29 9.01 5.42
N ASP A 56 -3.00 9.23 5.62
CA ASP A 56 -2.14 9.82 4.60
C ASP A 56 -2.01 8.93 3.35
N THR A 57 -2.03 7.60 3.54
CA THR A 57 -2.04 6.65 2.41
C THR A 57 -3.35 6.71 1.64
N LEU A 58 -4.50 6.83 2.32
CA LEU A 58 -5.79 6.99 1.66
C LEU A 58 -5.87 8.29 0.86
N ASP A 59 -5.33 9.40 1.39
CA ASP A 59 -5.23 10.66 0.65
C ASP A 59 -4.42 10.48 -0.65
N VAL A 60 -3.24 9.86 -0.57
CA VAL A 60 -2.40 9.59 -1.75
C VAL A 60 -3.11 8.69 -2.77
N PHE A 61 -3.85 7.68 -2.29
CA PHE A 61 -4.65 6.82 -3.17
C PHE A 61 -5.73 7.61 -3.88
N GLN A 62 -6.40 8.54 -3.20
CA GLN A 62 -7.40 9.41 -3.79
C GLN A 62 -6.78 10.35 -4.83
N ASP A 63 -5.65 10.99 -4.53
CA ASP A 63 -4.94 11.91 -5.42
C ASP A 63 -4.50 11.21 -6.73
N LEU A 64 -4.10 9.93 -6.63
CA LEU A 64 -3.70 9.10 -7.76
C LEU A 64 -4.87 8.36 -8.43
N ASN A 65 -6.12 8.59 -8.00
CA ASN A 65 -7.33 7.90 -8.47
C ASN A 65 -7.22 6.36 -8.43
N ILE A 66 -6.62 5.83 -7.37
CA ILE A 66 -6.42 4.40 -7.18
C ILE A 66 -7.70 3.78 -6.59
N PRO A 67 -8.23 2.69 -7.18
CA PRO A 67 -9.41 2.03 -6.64
C PRO A 67 -9.11 1.41 -5.28
N ILE A 68 -9.99 1.69 -4.32
CA ILE A 68 -9.98 1.05 -2.99
C ILE A 68 -10.97 -0.12 -3.04
N ILE A 69 -10.45 -1.33 -2.86
CA ILE A 69 -11.28 -2.52 -2.73
C ILE A 69 -11.76 -2.59 -1.30
N LYS A 70 -13.07 -2.63 -1.10
CA LYS A 70 -13.61 -2.81 0.25
C LYS A 70 -13.49 -4.28 0.66
N PRO A 71 -13.30 -4.59 1.94
CA PRO A 71 -13.18 -5.97 2.40
C PRO A 71 -14.35 -6.87 1.97
N GLU A 72 -15.56 -6.32 1.85
CA GLU A 72 -16.74 -7.02 1.35
C GLU A 72 -16.66 -7.43 -0.13
N ASP A 73 -15.83 -6.74 -0.92
CA ASP A 73 -15.69 -6.96 -2.36
C ASP A 73 -14.57 -7.95 -2.71
N VAL A 74 -13.81 -8.42 -1.72
CA VAL A 74 -12.76 -9.42 -1.91
C VAL A 74 -13.41 -10.81 -2.08
N PRO A 75 -13.26 -11.49 -3.22
CA PRO A 75 -13.79 -12.84 -3.39
C PRO A 75 -13.19 -13.74 -2.32
N ARG A 76 -14.02 -14.23 -1.39
CA ARG A 76 -13.58 -15.28 -0.46
C ARG A 76 -13.33 -16.51 -1.30
N ALA A 77 -12.06 -16.86 -1.51
CA ALA A 77 -11.72 -18.17 -2.02
C ALA A 77 -12.37 -19.20 -1.09
N ILE A 78 -13.41 -19.89 -1.58
CA ILE A 78 -14.02 -21.00 -0.86
C ILE A 78 -12.93 -22.06 -0.79
N SER A 79 -12.30 -22.21 0.39
CA SER A 79 -11.38 -23.31 0.65
C SER A 79 -12.23 -24.57 0.81
N VAL A 80 -12.52 -25.22 -0.32
CA VAL A 80 -13.14 -26.56 -0.32
C VAL A 80 -12.08 -27.53 0.20
N HIS A 81 -12.25 -28.01 1.43
CA HIS A 81 -11.62 -29.22 1.92
C HIS A 81 -12.53 -30.41 1.60
#